data_AF-A0A958SSA6-F1
#
_entry.id   AF-A0A958SSA6-F1
#
_cell.length_a   1.000
_cell.length_b   1.000
_cell.length_c   1.000
_cell.angle_alpha   90.00
_cell.angle_beta   90.00
_cell.angle_gamma   90.00
#
_symmetry.space_group_name_H-M   'P 1'
#
loop_
_entity.id
_entity.type
_entity.pdbx_description
1 polymer ?
#
loop_
_entity_poly.entity_id
_entity_poly.type
_entity_poly.pdbx_seq_one_letter_code
_entity_poly.pdbx_strand_id
1 'polypeptide(L)'
;DEKIITIAKNEFEVLNSDKLKIYHEDALEFVKNCISTYDLIVVDLFIDTEVPEQFLTRDFCEKLLQLSTSSILFNLGIHLSEDHPAHHVTSFFKHHPEARLTVLDHVQGKNTLLLIKKGHS
;
A
#
# COMPACT_ATOMS: atom_id res chain seq x y z
N ASP A 1 -6.84 15.76 1.55
CA ASP A 1 -6.87 17.17 1.98
C ASP A 1 -6.66 18.08 0.76
N GLU A 2 -7.50 19.09 0.55
CA GLU A 2 -7.37 20.07 -0.54
C GLU A 2 -6.04 20.85 -0.50
N LYS A 3 -5.45 21.01 0.69
CA LYS A 3 -4.12 21.61 0.86
C LYS A 3 -3.03 20.74 0.26
N ILE A 4 -3.13 19.41 0.38
CA ILE A 4 -2.17 18.47 -0.21
C ILE A 4 -2.26 18.49 -1.74
N ILE A 5 -3.46 18.60 -2.31
CA ILE A 5 -3.63 18.73 -3.77
C ILE A 5 -3.00 20.03 -4.27
N THR A 6 -3.15 21.11 -3.52
CA THR A 6 -2.56 22.41 -3.87
C THR A 6 -1.03 22.36 -3.81
N ILE A 7 -0.45 21.68 -2.83
CA ILE A 7 1.00 21.47 -2.73
C ILE A 7 1.50 20.53 -3.84
N ALA A 8 0.83 19.41 -4.09
CA ALA A 8 1.16 18.48 -5.19
C ALA A 8 1.16 19.18 -6.56
N LYS A 9 0.20 20.09 -6.76
CA LYS A 9 0.10 20.90 -7.97
C LYS A 9 1.22 21.95 -8.08
N ASN A 10 1.52 22.66 -6.99
CA ASN A 10 2.42 23.81 -7.02
C ASN A 10 3.90 23.42 -6.89
N GLU A 11 4.22 22.35 -6.15
CA GLU A 11 5.61 21.95 -5.84
C GLU A 11 6.09 20.76 -6.68
N PHE A 12 5.17 19.89 -7.14
CA PHE A 12 5.54 18.64 -7.81
C PHE A 12 5.00 18.54 -9.26
N GLU A 13 4.34 19.58 -9.77
CA GLU A 13 3.70 19.62 -11.11
C GLU A 13 2.74 18.44 -11.38
N VAL A 14 2.21 17.84 -10.31
CA VAL A 14 1.35 16.67 -10.42
C VAL A 14 -0.07 17.12 -10.77
N LEU A 15 -0.34 17.22 -12.06
CA LEU A 15 -1.68 17.50 -12.59
C LEU A 15 -2.38 16.21 -13.01
N ASN A 16 -3.70 16.18 -12.81
CA ASN A 16 -4.54 15.20 -13.47
C ASN A 16 -4.30 15.26 -14.99
N SER A 17 -3.98 14.11 -15.57
CA SER A 17 -3.76 13.93 -17.00
C SER A 17 -4.40 12.60 -17.43
N ASP A 18 -4.40 12.31 -18.73
CA ASP A 18 -4.89 11.01 -19.22
C ASP A 18 -4.12 9.82 -18.61
N LYS A 19 -2.90 10.07 -18.10
CA LYS A 19 -2.02 9.06 -17.51
C LYS A 19 -1.98 9.10 -15.98
N LEU A 20 -2.63 10.09 -15.35
CA LEU A 20 -2.65 10.25 -13.90
C LEU A 20 -4.00 10.76 -13.43
N LYS A 21 -4.66 9.95 -12.59
CA LYS A 21 -5.89 10.32 -11.91
C LYS A 21 -5.65 10.39 -10.41
N ILE A 22 -5.93 11.55 -9.83
CA ILE A 22 -5.86 11.82 -8.40
C ILE A 22 -7.28 11.76 -7.85
N TYR A 23 -7.48 10.91 -6.85
CA TYR A 23 -8.74 10.77 -6.14
C TYR A 23 -8.63 11.48 -4.78
N HIS A 24 -9.54 12.39 -4.49
CA HIS A 24 -9.60 13.09 -3.20
C HIS A 24 -10.65 12.42 -2.30
N GLU A 25 -10.29 11.28 -1.75
CA GLU A 25 -11.14 10.50 -0.86
C GLU A 25 -10.29 9.75 0.17
N ASP A 26 -10.95 9.17 1.16
CA ASP A 26 -10.28 8.29 2.12
C ASP A 26 -9.79 7.02 1.42
N ALA A 27 -8.51 6.67 1.64
CA ALA A 27 -7.88 5.55 0.94
C ALA A 27 -8.51 4.19 1.32
N LEU A 28 -9.00 4.03 2.56
CA LEU A 28 -9.66 2.80 2.99
C LEU A 28 -10.99 2.64 2.26
N GLU A 29 -11.78 3.71 2.19
CA GLU A 29 -13.07 3.71 1.48
C GLU A 29 -12.89 3.53 -0.03
N PHE A 30 -11.86 4.15 -0.62
CA PHE A 30 -11.50 3.92 -2.02
C PHE A 30 -11.21 2.45 -2.27
N VAL A 31 -10.30 1.85 -1.51
CA VAL A 31 -9.91 0.44 -1.68
C VAL A 31 -11.12 -0.47 -1.51
N LYS A 32 -11.97 -0.21 -0.52
CA LYS A 32 -13.19 -0.99 -0.26
C LYS A 32 -14.17 -0.96 -1.43
N ASN A 33 -14.41 0.21 -2.02
CA ASN A 33 -15.39 0.41 -3.08
C ASN A 33 -14.82 0.23 -4.50
N CYS A 34 -13.49 0.13 -4.64
CA CYS A 34 -12.87 -0.03 -5.94
C CYS A 34 -13.28 -1.36 -6.59
N ILE A 35 -13.64 -1.27 -7.88
CA ILE A 35 -13.99 -2.40 -8.76
C ILE A 35 -12.99 -2.55 -9.92
N SER A 36 -12.04 -1.63 -10.04
CA SER A 36 -11.00 -1.66 -11.08
C SER A 36 -9.80 -2.46 -10.59
N THR A 37 -9.04 -3.02 -11.53
CA THR A 37 -7.80 -3.73 -11.23
C THR A 37 -6.58 -3.00 -11.77
N TYR A 38 -5.42 -3.26 -11.16
CA TYR A 38 -4.16 -2.57 -11.44
C TYR A 38 -2.98 -3.55 -11.46
N ASP A 39 -2.06 -3.35 -12.41
CA ASP A 39 -0.84 -4.16 -12.50
C ASP A 39 0.13 -3.90 -11.35
N LEU A 40 0.16 -2.67 -10.86
CA LEU A 40 0.95 -2.28 -9.72
C LEU A 40 0.12 -1.44 -8.77
N ILE A 41 0.05 -1.88 -7.51
CA ILE A 41 -0.46 -1.08 -6.40
C ILE A 41 0.72 -0.69 -5.52
N VAL A 42 0.84 0.59 -5.18
CA VAL A 42 1.83 1.09 -4.21
C VAL A 42 1.08 1.63 -3.01
N VAL A 43 1.38 1.10 -1.83
CA VAL A 43 0.79 1.53 -0.55
C VAL A 43 1.87 2.24 0.24
N ASP A 44 1.71 3.55 0.38
CA ASP A 44 2.62 4.45 1.09
C ASP A 44 1.76 5.37 1.97
N LEU A 45 1.24 4.81 3.08
CA LEU A 45 0.19 5.40 3.91
C LEU A 45 0.71 5.58 5.33
N PHE A 46 1.39 6.69 5.60
CA PHE A 46 1.86 7.06 6.94
C PHE A 46 1.05 8.21 7.51
N ILE A 47 0.69 8.09 8.79
CA ILE A 47 0.30 9.21 9.63
C ILE A 47 1.40 9.34 10.69
N ASP A 48 2.04 10.50 10.73
CA ASP A 48 3.28 10.74 11.48
C ASP A 48 4.40 9.76 11.08
N THR A 49 4.59 8.69 11.85
CA THR A 49 5.65 7.69 11.63
C THR A 49 5.12 6.27 11.43
N GLU A 50 3.80 6.07 11.46
CA GLU A 50 3.18 4.74 11.50
C GLU A 50 2.09 4.58 10.44
N VAL A 51 1.91 3.33 10.00
CA VAL A 51 0.78 2.95 9.15
C VAL A 51 -0.45 2.75 10.06
N PRO A 52 -1.57 3.45 9.82
CA PRO A 52 -2.75 3.29 10.66
C PRO A 52 -3.29 1.85 10.65
N GLU A 53 -3.76 1.35 11.81
CA GLU A 53 -4.17 -0.04 12.00
C GLU A 53 -5.22 -0.55 10.99
N GLN A 54 -6.11 0.34 10.53
CA GLN A 54 -7.12 0.01 9.53
C GLN A 54 -6.52 -0.53 8.21
N PHE A 55 -5.31 -0.09 7.86
CA PHE A 55 -4.57 -0.54 6.67
C PHE A 55 -3.71 -1.80 6.94
N LEU A 56 -3.67 -2.28 8.18
CA LEU A 56 -2.96 -3.49 8.59
C LEU A 56 -3.90 -4.69 8.78
N THR A 57 -5.20 -4.49 8.50
CA THR A 57 -6.24 -5.51 8.63
C THR A 57 -6.15 -6.56 7.52
N ARG A 58 -6.65 -7.77 7.82
CA ARG A 58 -6.79 -8.84 6.82
C ARG A 58 -7.68 -8.41 5.65
N ASP A 59 -8.83 -7.80 5.93
CA ASP A 59 -9.80 -7.37 4.93
C ASP A 59 -9.16 -6.39 3.92
N PHE A 60 -8.35 -5.45 4.41
CA PHE A 60 -7.61 -4.55 3.54
C PHE A 60 -6.61 -5.32 2.65
N CYS A 61 -5.83 -6.24 3.22
CA CYS A 61 -4.88 -7.05 2.46
C CYS A 61 -5.55 -7.94 1.41
N GLU A 62 -6.70 -8.55 1.73
CA GLU A 62 -7.51 -9.33 0.79
C GLU A 62 -8.01 -8.45 -0.36
N LYS A 63 -8.50 -7.26 -0.03
CA LYS A 63 -8.96 -6.31 -1.06
C LYS A 63 -7.81 -5.86 -1.97
N LEU A 64 -6.62 -5.61 -1.44
CA LEU A 64 -5.44 -5.31 -2.26
C LEU A 64 -5.11 -6.44 -3.23
N LEU A 65 -5.18 -7.70 -2.80
CA LEU A 65 -4.97 -8.85 -3.70
C LEU A 65 -6.03 -8.95 -4.79
N GLN A 66 -7.29 -8.63 -4.49
CA GLN A 66 -8.36 -8.61 -5.48
C GLN A 66 -8.15 -7.51 -6.53
N LEU A 67 -7.71 -6.33 -6.10
CA LEU A 67 -7.45 -5.19 -6.98
C LEU A 67 -6.14 -5.34 -7.78
N SER A 68 -5.18 -6.13 -7.30
CA SER A 68 -3.90 -6.34 -7.99
C SER A 68 -3.98 -7.47 -9.02
N THR A 69 -3.51 -7.22 -10.24
CA THR A 69 -3.31 -8.25 -11.28
C THR A 69 -1.88 -8.79 -11.28
N SER A 70 -0.88 -8.03 -10.83
CA SER A 70 0.52 -8.47 -10.84
C SER A 70 1.25 -8.23 -9.52
N SER A 71 1.35 -6.99 -9.05
CA SER A 71 2.26 -6.64 -7.96
C SER A 71 1.69 -5.63 -6.97
N ILE A 72 2.04 -5.79 -5.70
CA ILE A 72 1.79 -4.80 -4.65
C ILE A 72 3.14 -4.47 -4.01
N LEU A 73 3.44 -3.18 -3.86
CA LEU A 73 4.55 -2.67 -3.06
C LEU A 73 3.96 -1.97 -1.84
N PHE A 74 4.19 -2.51 -0.65
CA PHE A 74 3.65 -1.96 0.60
C PHE A 74 4.81 -1.46 1.47
N ASN A 75 4.86 -0.16 1.72
CA ASN A 75 5.76 0.44 2.68
C ASN A 75 5.18 0.32 4.10
N LEU A 76 5.81 -0.46 4.97
CA LEU A 76 5.39 -0.64 6.37
C LEU A 76 6.08 0.33 7.34
N GLY A 77 7.02 1.13 6.87
CA GLY A 77 7.70 2.15 7.66
C GLY A 77 8.88 1.62 8.45
N ILE A 78 9.20 2.35 9.52
CA ILE A 78 10.43 2.21 10.33
C ILE A 78 10.08 1.56 11.67
N HIS A 79 11.00 0.75 12.23
CA HIS A 79 10.90 0.20 13.60
C HIS A 79 9.69 -0.71 13.84
N LEU A 80 9.58 -1.79 13.06
CA LEU A 80 8.69 -2.91 13.39
C LEU A 80 9.26 -3.65 14.61
N SER A 81 8.79 -3.31 15.81
CA SER A 81 9.03 -4.11 17.01
C SER A 81 8.41 -5.51 16.86
N GLU A 82 8.84 -6.50 17.66
CA GLU A 82 8.36 -7.89 17.54
C GLU A 82 6.82 -8.01 17.67
N ASP A 83 6.17 -7.12 18.41
CA ASP A 83 4.72 -7.10 18.64
C ASP A 83 3.95 -6.14 17.70
N HIS A 84 4.62 -5.55 16.70
CA HIS A 84 3.99 -4.55 15.86
C HIS A 84 2.86 -5.15 14.98
N PRO A 85 1.67 -4.51 14.88
CA PRO A 85 0.54 -5.03 14.09
C PRO A 85 0.85 -5.31 12.62
N ALA A 86 1.88 -4.67 12.06
CA ALA A 86 2.34 -4.91 10.69
C ALA A 86 2.86 -6.34 10.45
N HIS A 87 3.21 -7.10 11.50
CA HIS A 87 3.52 -8.53 11.37
C HIS A 87 2.32 -9.34 10.85
N HIS A 88 1.09 -8.87 11.08
CA HIS A 88 -0.10 -9.49 10.51
C HIS A 88 -0.13 -9.39 8.99
N VAL A 89 0.30 -8.25 8.42
CA VAL A 89 0.40 -8.03 6.97
C VAL A 89 1.42 -8.98 6.36
N THR A 90 2.63 -9.02 6.93
CA THR A 90 3.69 -9.93 6.50
C THR A 90 3.25 -11.40 6.60
N SER A 91 2.62 -11.78 7.71
CA SER A 91 2.12 -13.13 7.93
C SER A 91 1.00 -13.51 6.96
N PHE A 92 0.09 -12.58 6.66
CA PHE A 92 -0.98 -12.80 5.69
C PHE A 92 -0.39 -13.11 4.31
N PHE A 93 0.45 -12.23 3.75
CA PHE A 93 1.00 -12.41 2.41
C PHE A 93 1.98 -13.57 2.29
N LYS A 94 2.70 -13.91 3.38
CA LYS A 94 3.62 -15.05 3.40
C LYS A 94 2.91 -16.40 3.25
N HIS A 95 1.67 -16.51 3.75
CA HIS A 95 0.91 -17.77 3.76
C HIS A 95 -0.26 -17.79 2.77
N HIS A 96 -0.52 -16.68 2.07
CA HIS A 96 -1.62 -16.61 1.11
C HIS A 96 -1.25 -17.36 -0.19
N PRO A 97 -2.09 -18.28 -0.70
CA PRO A 97 -1.74 -19.17 -1.82
C PRO A 97 -1.44 -18.42 -3.13
N GLU A 98 -2.13 -17.31 -3.36
CA GLU A 98 -1.94 -16.48 -4.56
C GLU A 98 -0.77 -15.48 -4.45
N ALA A 99 -0.08 -15.41 -3.31
CA ALA A 99 0.91 -14.39 -3.04
C ALA A 99 2.31 -14.98 -2.86
N ARG A 100 3.30 -14.35 -3.51
CA ARG A 100 4.72 -14.56 -3.22
C ARG A 100 5.29 -13.29 -2.62
N LEU A 101 5.57 -13.35 -1.33
CA LEU A 101 6.14 -12.24 -0.57
C LEU A 101 7.67 -12.20 -0.68
N THR A 102 8.22 -11.00 -0.88
CA THR A 102 9.63 -10.66 -0.67
C THR A 102 9.68 -9.50 0.32
N VAL A 103 10.35 -9.70 1.45
CA VAL A 103 10.57 -8.64 2.45
C VAL A 103 11.92 -7.98 2.17
N LEU A 104 11.91 -6.66 2.05
CA LEU A 104 13.10 -5.84 1.87
C LEU A 104 13.27 -4.99 3.12
N ASP A 105 14.05 -5.49 4.07
CA ASP A 105 14.35 -4.78 5.31
C ASP A 105 15.48 -3.78 5.14
N HIS A 106 15.47 -2.75 5.99
CA HIS A 106 16.50 -1.70 6.04
C HIS A 106 16.74 -0.99 4.70
N VAL A 107 15.69 -0.79 3.90
CA VAL A 107 15.78 0.07 2.72
C VAL A 107 16.11 1.49 3.19
N GLN A 108 17.22 2.03 2.71
CA GLN A 108 17.85 3.27 3.23
C GLN A 108 18.09 3.25 4.76
N GLY A 109 18.33 2.06 5.31
CA GLY A 109 18.71 1.84 6.71
C GLY A 109 17.55 1.80 7.70
N LYS A 110 16.30 2.03 7.28
CA LYS A 110 15.18 2.19 8.23
C LYS A 110 13.85 1.57 7.79
N ASN A 111 13.52 1.56 6.50
CA ASN A 111 12.19 1.15 6.05
C ASN A 111 12.12 -0.35 5.75
N THR A 112 11.00 -0.98 6.10
CA THR A 112 10.64 -2.31 5.61
C THR A 112 9.63 -2.19 4.47
N LEU A 113 10.03 -2.65 3.29
CA LEU A 113 9.16 -2.74 2.12
C LEU A 113 8.75 -4.19 1.89
N LEU A 114 7.47 -4.40 1.61
CA LEU A 114 6.95 -5.68 1.15
C LEU A 114 6.72 -5.61 -0.35
N LEU A 115 7.38 -6.49 -1.10
CA LEU A 115 7.06 -6.74 -2.50
C LEU A 115 6.25 -8.03 -2.60
N ILE A 116 4.97 -7.90 -2.92
CA ILE A 116 4.05 -9.00 -3.13
C ILE A 116 3.89 -9.20 -4.63
N LYS A 117 4.21 -10.39 -5.13
CA LYS A 117 3.90 -10.81 -6.50
C LYS A 117 2.71 -11.76 -6.46
N LYS A 118 1.68 -11.46 -7.26
CA LYS A 118 0.53 -12.35 -7.43
C LYS A 118 0.91 -13.48 -8.40
N GLY A 119 0.71 -14.71 -7.99
CA GLY A 119 0.87 -15.88 -8.86
C GLY A 119 -0.25 -15.92 -9.89
N HIS A 120 0.05 -16.34 -11.12
CA HIS A 120 -0.99 -16.78 -12.04
C HIS A 120 -1.45 -18.17 -11.58
N SER A 121 -2.63 -18.23 -10.97
CA SER A 121 -3.36 -19.50 -10.77
C SER A 121 -3.82 -20.05 -12.11
#